data_AF-A0A540WV24-F1
#
_entry.id   AF-A0A540WV24-F1
#
_cell.length_a   1.000
_cell.length_b   1.000
_cell.length_c   1.000
_cell.angle_alpha   90.00
_cell.angle_beta   90.00
_cell.angle_gamma   90.00
#
_symmetry.space_group_name_H-M   'P 1'
#
loop_
_entity.id
_entity.type
_entity.pdbx_description
1 polymer ?
#
loop_
_entity_poly.entity_id
_entity_poly.type
_entity_poly.pdbx_seq_one_letter_code
_entity_poly.pdbx_strand_id
1 'polypeptide(L)'
;MHPSPHELLELLSEAKRLEWGSEEQLRLLERLRTQCPAHVPGLLLSSRALLWGKEDLADPATFFAEVEQLLLGAVDASDRTPEALIGLARFKSVVRDAPLEAEALYREAATRALNVLEEAWAGLIESLGEQGKTEGAATTATLARTLFPDSSALAEARKFAGLKD
;
A
#
# COMPACT_ATOMS: atom_id res chain seq x y z
N MET A 1 27.53 -6.21 6.09
CA MET A 1 26.47 -7.20 6.40
C MET A 1 25.15 -6.60 5.99
N HIS A 2 24.28 -7.37 5.31
CA HIS A 2 22.92 -6.91 5.02
C HIS A 2 22.06 -7.04 6.29
N PRO A 3 21.19 -6.06 6.60
CA PRO A 3 20.28 -6.15 7.72
C PRO A 3 19.30 -7.32 7.52
N SER A 4 18.98 -8.02 8.60
CA SER A 4 17.93 -9.02 8.60
C SER A 4 16.54 -8.36 8.47
N PRO A 5 15.52 -9.09 7.96
CA PRO A 5 14.15 -8.58 7.94
C PRO A 5 13.63 -8.18 9.32
N HIS A 6 14.07 -8.87 10.39
CA HIS A 6 13.67 -8.55 11.76
C HIS A 6 14.22 -7.19 12.20
N GLU A 7 15.51 -6.92 11.97
CA GLU A 7 16.12 -5.63 12.29
C GLU A 7 15.46 -4.46 11.53
N LEU A 8 15.08 -4.67 10.27
CA LEU A 8 14.35 -3.66 9.48
C LEU A 8 12.95 -3.38 10.06
N LEU A 9 12.25 -4.42 10.51
CA LEU A 9 10.93 -4.29 11.14
C LEU A 9 11.00 -3.60 12.50
N GLU A 10 12.02 -3.89 13.30
CA GLU A 10 12.26 -3.22 14.58
C GLU A 10 12.53 -1.74 14.38
N LEU A 11 13.44 -1.37 13.47
CA LEU A 11 13.72 0.03 13.12
C LEU A 11 12.45 0.76 12.64
N LEU A 12 11.66 0.13 11.77
CA LEU A 12 10.40 0.70 11.29
C LEU A 12 9.39 0.88 12.44
N SER A 13 9.27 -0.11 13.33
CA SER A 13 8.36 -0.09 14.47
C SER A 13 8.72 1.01 15.46
N GLU A 14 10.01 1.20 15.73
CA GLU A 14 10.52 2.29 16.55
C GLU A 14 10.21 3.65 15.92
N ALA A 15 10.53 3.83 14.64
CA ALA A 15 10.23 5.07 13.92
C ALA A 15 8.72 5.41 13.95
N LYS A 16 7.83 4.42 13.85
CA LYS A 16 6.37 4.61 13.92
C LYS A 16 5.86 5.10 15.28
N ARG A 17 6.59 4.88 16.37
CA ARG A 17 6.20 5.28 17.73
C ARG A 17 6.64 6.69 18.11
N LEU A 18 7.55 7.27 17.33
CA LEU A 18 8.06 8.62 17.54
C LEU A 18 7.08 9.68 17.04
N GLU A 19 7.26 10.91 17.53
CA GLU A 19 6.51 12.07 17.04
C GLU A 19 6.77 12.28 15.56
N TRP A 20 5.70 12.59 14.82
CA TRP A 20 5.73 12.78 13.38
C TRP A 20 6.67 13.92 12.99
N GLY A 21 7.63 13.62 12.10
CA GLY A 21 8.59 14.61 11.61
C GLY A 21 9.67 15.00 12.61
N SER A 22 9.72 14.39 13.80
CA SER A 22 10.80 14.64 14.76
C SER A 22 12.17 14.24 14.19
N GLU A 23 13.24 14.92 14.64
CA GLU A 23 14.61 14.63 14.21
C GLU A 23 15.00 13.17 14.43
N GLU A 24 14.57 12.57 15.54
CA GLU A 24 14.83 11.17 15.84
C GLU A 24 14.13 10.24 14.85
N GLN A 25 12.86 10.52 14.51
CA GLN A 25 12.12 9.74 13.53
C GLN A 25 12.80 9.81 12.16
N LEU A 26 13.19 11.01 11.73
CA LEU A 26 13.87 11.21 10.45
C LEU A 26 15.22 10.48 10.41
N ARG A 27 15.98 10.48 11.51
CA ARG A 27 17.27 9.76 11.62
C ARG A 27 17.09 8.25 11.51
N LEU A 28 16.11 7.66 12.20
CA LEU A 28 15.82 6.23 12.10
C LEU A 28 15.38 5.85 10.67
N LEU A 29 14.56 6.69 10.05
CA LEU A 29 14.10 6.48 8.67
C LEU A 29 15.24 6.61 7.66
N GLU A 30 16.16 7.55 7.83
CA GLU A 30 17.36 7.67 7.02
C GLU A 30 18.26 6.43 7.16
N ARG A 31 18.47 5.96 8.40
CA ARG A 31 19.19 4.71 8.64
C ARG A 31 18.53 3.54 7.91
N LEU A 32 17.20 3.42 8.00
CA LEU A 32 16.43 2.37 7.32
C LEU A 32 16.63 2.44 5.79
N ARG A 33 16.53 3.64 5.20
CA ARG A 33 16.76 3.86 3.75
C ARG A 33 18.20 3.55 3.32
N THR A 34 19.17 3.80 4.19
CA THR A 34 20.60 3.51 3.92
C THR A 34 20.85 2.00 3.96
N GLN A 35 20.24 1.30 4.90
CA GLN A 35 20.41 -0.14 5.09
C GLN A 35 19.60 -0.98 4.09
N CYS A 36 18.43 -0.50 3.68
CA CYS A 36 17.57 -1.14 2.69
C CYS A 36 16.82 -0.08 1.85
N PRO A 37 17.42 0.40 0.75
CA PRO A 37 16.83 1.46 -0.08
C PRO A 37 15.47 1.10 -0.70
N ALA A 38 15.21 -0.19 -0.93
CA ALA A 38 13.97 -0.70 -1.50
C ALA A 38 12.89 -1.05 -0.44
N HIS A 39 13.11 -0.71 0.83
CA HIS A 39 12.16 -1.03 1.90
C HIS A 39 10.91 -0.13 1.82
N VAL A 40 9.90 -0.61 1.09
CA VAL A 40 8.67 0.13 0.74
C VAL A 40 7.99 0.80 1.95
N PRO A 41 7.71 0.11 3.08
CA PRO A 41 7.07 0.77 4.22
C PRO A 41 7.92 1.92 4.80
N GLY A 42 9.25 1.78 4.72
CA GLY A 42 10.21 2.80 5.16
C GLY A 42 10.21 4.02 4.25
N LEU A 43 10.17 3.82 2.93
CA LEU A 43 10.06 4.89 1.94
C LEU A 43 8.76 5.69 2.10
N LEU A 44 7.62 5.00 2.29
CA LEU A 44 6.33 5.62 2.51
C LEU A 44 6.23 6.37 3.84
N LEU A 45 6.83 5.83 4.90
CA LEU A 45 6.88 6.53 6.19
C LEU A 45 7.81 7.75 6.13
N SER A 46 8.95 7.62 5.45
CA SER A 46 9.91 8.69 5.20
C SER A 46 9.27 9.88 4.49
N SER A 47 8.58 9.64 3.37
CA SER A 47 7.95 10.71 2.60
C SER A 47 6.91 11.48 3.44
N ARG A 48 6.10 10.78 4.22
CA ARG A 48 5.10 11.39 5.11
C ARG A 48 5.74 12.17 6.27
N ALA A 49 6.75 11.61 6.94
CA ALA A 49 7.43 12.25 8.05
C ALA A 49 8.14 13.54 7.59
N LEU A 50 8.80 13.48 6.43
CA LEU A 50 9.43 14.63 5.81
C LEU A 50 8.41 15.73 5.50
N LEU A 51 7.27 15.40 4.88
CA LEU A 51 6.22 16.38 4.58
C LEU A 51 5.58 16.98 5.84
N TRP A 52 5.52 16.22 6.94
CA TRP A 52 4.93 16.66 8.20
C TRP A 52 5.83 17.62 8.97
N GLY A 53 7.12 17.31 9.08
CA GLY A 53 8.11 18.13 9.80
C GLY A 53 8.51 19.42 9.08
N LYS A 54 7.73 19.89 8.10
CA LYS A 54 8.06 21.07 7.31
C LYS A 54 7.65 22.36 8.01
N GLU A 55 8.64 23.11 8.46
CA GLU A 55 8.52 24.54 8.73
C GLU A 55 9.73 25.25 8.07
N ASP A 56 9.49 26.42 7.46
CA ASP A 56 10.50 27.32 6.89
C ASP A 56 11.63 26.67 6.07
N LEU A 57 11.27 26.09 4.93
CA LEU A 57 12.24 25.46 4.02
C LEU A 57 13.05 26.49 3.21
N ALA A 58 14.37 26.46 3.37
CA ALA A 58 15.30 27.28 2.60
C ALA A 58 15.29 26.96 1.08
N ASP A 59 15.14 25.68 0.71
CA ASP A 59 15.00 25.24 -0.68
C ASP A 59 13.84 24.23 -0.82
N PRO A 60 12.61 24.73 -1.08
CA PRO A 60 11.44 23.88 -1.26
C PRO A 60 11.56 22.96 -2.49
N ALA A 61 12.22 23.39 -3.55
CA ALA A 61 12.27 22.66 -4.81
C ALA A 61 13.08 21.37 -4.66
N THR A 62 14.29 21.46 -4.10
CA THR A 62 15.15 20.31 -3.81
C THR A 62 14.48 19.38 -2.81
N PHE A 63 13.90 19.92 -1.74
CA PHE A 63 13.18 19.11 -0.76
C PHE A 63 12.08 18.27 -1.41
N PHE A 64 11.20 18.91 -2.20
CA PHE A 64 10.07 18.20 -2.79
C PHE A 64 10.54 17.19 -3.85
N ALA A 65 11.65 17.45 -4.54
CA ALA A 65 12.27 16.46 -5.42
C ALA A 65 12.73 15.21 -4.65
N GLU A 66 13.33 15.36 -3.47
CA GLU A 66 13.73 14.22 -2.64
C GLU A 66 12.53 13.39 -2.17
N VAL A 67 11.45 14.03 -1.71
CA VAL A 67 10.22 13.32 -1.34
C VAL A 67 9.61 12.57 -2.52
N GLU A 68 9.61 13.18 -3.70
CA GLU A 68 9.13 12.54 -4.91
C GLU A 68 9.95 11.30 -5.27
N GLN A 69 11.28 11.36 -5.15
CA GLN A 69 12.15 10.20 -5.37
C GLN A 69 11.87 9.05 -4.40
N LEU A 70 11.56 9.36 -3.12
CA LEU A 70 11.16 8.33 -2.16
C LEU A 70 9.86 7.62 -2.56
N LEU A 71 8.88 8.38 -3.04
CA LEU A 71 7.58 7.85 -3.48
C LEU A 71 7.70 7.06 -4.78
N LEU A 72 8.49 7.53 -5.75
CA LEU A 72 8.80 6.78 -6.96
C LEU A 72 9.52 5.47 -6.62
N GLY A 73 10.53 5.52 -5.75
CA GLY A 73 11.21 4.31 -5.27
C GLY A 73 10.28 3.33 -4.59
N ALA A 74 9.27 3.79 -3.85
CA ALA A 74 8.27 2.92 -3.23
C ALA A 74 7.35 2.27 -4.27
N VAL A 75 6.96 3.01 -5.31
CA VAL A 75 6.17 2.48 -6.42
C VAL A 75 6.95 1.42 -7.18
N ASP A 76 8.22 1.68 -7.53
CA ASP A 76 9.04 0.74 -8.29
C ASP A 76 9.38 -0.51 -7.46
N ALA A 77 9.82 -0.36 -6.21
CA ALA A 77 10.20 -1.47 -5.35
C ALA A 77 9.02 -2.36 -4.93
N SER A 78 7.79 -1.85 -4.99
CA SER A 78 6.59 -2.61 -4.64
C SER A 78 5.90 -3.26 -5.83
N ASP A 79 6.44 -3.13 -7.05
CA ASP A 79 5.70 -3.45 -8.28
C ASP A 79 4.33 -2.76 -8.30
N ARG A 80 4.35 -1.47 -7.95
CA ARG A 80 3.22 -0.55 -8.01
C ARG A 80 2.04 -1.00 -7.14
N THR A 81 2.29 -1.38 -5.90
CA THR A 81 1.20 -1.66 -4.93
C THR A 81 0.22 -0.48 -4.81
N PRO A 82 -1.08 -0.75 -4.50
CA PRO A 82 -2.06 0.32 -4.32
C PRO A 82 -1.63 1.39 -3.33
N GLU A 83 -1.02 1.01 -2.21
CA GLU A 83 -0.61 1.95 -1.16
C GLU A 83 0.52 2.88 -1.62
N ALA A 84 1.50 2.36 -2.37
CA ALA A 84 2.57 3.18 -2.95
C ALA A 84 2.03 4.15 -4.02
N LEU A 85 1.14 3.67 -4.89
CA LEU A 85 0.48 4.49 -5.91
C LEU A 85 -0.35 5.62 -5.30
N ILE A 86 -1.12 5.33 -4.23
CA ILE A 86 -1.89 6.34 -3.49
C ILE A 86 -0.97 7.39 -2.86
N GLY A 87 0.16 6.97 -2.29
CA GLY A 87 1.16 7.88 -1.73
C GLY A 87 1.68 8.87 -2.77
N LEU A 88 2.08 8.37 -3.95
CA LEU A 88 2.55 9.21 -5.05
C LEU A 88 1.42 10.10 -5.61
N ALA A 89 0.21 9.57 -5.78
CA ALA A 89 -0.94 10.33 -6.27
C ALA A 89 -1.28 11.53 -5.38
N ARG A 90 -1.28 11.34 -4.05
CA ARG A 90 -1.49 12.43 -3.09
C ARG A 90 -0.42 13.50 -3.23
N PHE A 91 0.84 13.11 -3.35
CA PHE A 91 1.94 14.05 -3.56
C PHE A 91 1.78 14.82 -4.88
N LYS A 92 1.49 14.14 -5.98
CA LYS A 92 1.26 14.77 -7.29
C LYS A 92 0.10 15.79 -7.23
N SER A 93 -0.99 15.44 -6.57
CA SER A 93 -2.16 16.30 -6.44
C SER A 93 -1.90 17.53 -5.56
N VAL A 94 -1.26 17.36 -4.40
CA VAL A 94 -1.20 18.40 -3.36
C VAL A 94 0.07 19.24 -3.47
N VAL A 95 1.19 18.62 -3.83
CA VAL A 95 2.52 19.25 -3.81
C VAL A 95 2.94 19.72 -5.20
N ARG A 96 2.65 18.94 -6.25
CA ARG A 96 3.04 19.25 -7.63
C ARG A 96 1.95 19.97 -8.43
N ASP A 97 0.75 20.10 -7.87
CA ASP A 97 -0.43 20.63 -8.59
C ASP A 97 -0.65 19.93 -9.94
N ALA A 98 -0.48 18.61 -9.96
CA ALA A 98 -0.56 17.76 -11.14
C ALA A 98 -1.77 16.80 -11.03
N PRO A 99 -3.02 17.30 -11.12
CA PRO A 99 -4.22 16.51 -10.87
C PRO A 99 -4.44 15.38 -11.89
N LEU A 100 -4.04 15.58 -13.16
CA LEU A 100 -4.18 14.54 -14.19
C LEU A 100 -3.24 13.35 -13.95
N GLU A 101 -2.00 13.61 -13.49
CA GLU A 101 -1.08 12.55 -13.09
C GLU A 101 -1.58 11.82 -11.84
N ALA A 102 -2.08 12.57 -10.86
CA ALA A 102 -2.66 12.00 -9.64
C ALA A 102 -3.87 11.12 -9.95
N GLU A 103 -4.77 11.55 -10.82
CA GLU A 103 -5.95 10.78 -11.22
C GLU A 103 -5.57 9.43 -11.85
N ALA A 104 -4.59 9.43 -12.78
CA ALA A 104 -4.12 8.19 -13.41
C ALA A 104 -3.58 7.19 -12.36
N LEU A 105 -2.81 7.69 -11.39
CA LEU A 105 -2.26 6.87 -10.29
C LEU A 105 -3.36 6.34 -9.37
N TYR A 106 -4.37 7.16 -9.03
CA TYR A 106 -5.50 6.70 -8.21
C TYR A 106 -6.34 5.64 -8.92
N ARG A 107 -6.58 5.80 -10.23
CA ARG A 107 -7.30 4.80 -11.03
C ARG A 107 -6.54 3.48 -11.04
N GLU A 108 -5.23 3.51 -11.29
CA GLU A 108 -4.42 2.29 -11.25
C GLU A 108 -4.42 1.64 -9.87
N ALA A 109 -4.27 2.43 -8.79
CA ALA A 109 -4.30 1.93 -7.43
C ALA A 109 -5.64 1.24 -7.11
N ALA A 110 -6.76 1.84 -7.53
CA ALA A 110 -8.09 1.28 -7.36
C ALA A 110 -8.25 -0.04 -8.12
N THR A 111 -7.82 -0.10 -9.39
CA THR A 111 -7.84 -1.35 -10.17
C THR A 111 -7.01 -2.45 -9.51
N ARG A 112 -5.79 -2.15 -9.07
CA ARG A 112 -4.94 -3.14 -8.40
C ARG A 112 -5.51 -3.60 -7.07
N ALA A 113 -6.10 -2.69 -6.29
CA ALA A 113 -6.76 -3.04 -5.03
C ALA A 113 -7.98 -3.95 -5.25
N LEU A 114 -8.75 -3.69 -6.32
CA LEU A 114 -9.88 -4.53 -6.72
C LEU A 114 -9.43 -5.95 -7.09
N ASN A 115 -8.33 -6.10 -7.85
CA ASN A 115 -7.80 -7.43 -8.19
C ASN A 115 -7.39 -8.23 -6.95
N VAL A 116 -6.69 -7.59 -5.99
CA VAL A 116 -6.30 -8.24 -4.73
C VAL A 116 -7.52 -8.62 -3.90
N LEU A 117 -8.55 -7.77 -3.87
CA LEU A 117 -9.80 -8.06 -3.17
C LEU A 117 -10.55 -9.24 -3.79
N GLU A 118 -10.62 -9.31 -5.12
CA GLU A 118 -11.22 -10.43 -5.85
C GLU A 118 -10.55 -11.76 -5.47
N GLU A 119 -9.21 -11.81 -5.52
CA GLU A 119 -8.43 -13.00 -5.16
C GLU A 119 -8.64 -13.39 -3.69
N ALA A 120 -8.56 -12.42 -2.78
CA ALA A 120 -8.75 -12.67 -1.35
C ALA A 120 -10.16 -13.21 -1.03
N TRP A 121 -11.19 -12.70 -1.72
CA TRP A 121 -12.55 -13.19 -1.55
C TRP A 121 -12.76 -14.58 -2.15
N ALA A 122 -12.16 -14.89 -3.30
CA ALA A 122 -12.18 -16.24 -3.84
C ALA A 122 -11.59 -17.26 -2.83
N GLY A 123 -10.38 -17.00 -2.33
CA GLY A 123 -9.74 -17.87 -1.34
C GLY A 123 -10.51 -17.94 -0.01
N LEU A 124 -11.14 -16.84 0.43
CA LEU A 124 -11.97 -16.84 1.63
C LEU A 124 -13.22 -17.71 1.46
N ILE A 125 -13.90 -17.63 0.30
CA ILE A 125 -15.07 -18.46 0.00
C ILE A 125 -14.69 -19.94 0.03
N GLU A 126 -13.58 -20.30 -0.61
CA GLU A 126 -13.07 -21.69 -0.64
C GLU A 126 -12.74 -22.19 0.76
N SER A 127 -11.95 -21.43 1.52
CA SER A 127 -11.55 -21.81 2.88
C SER A 127 -12.75 -21.95 3.83
N LEU A 128 -13.76 -21.08 3.70
CA LEU A 128 -14.99 -21.21 4.47
C LEU A 128 -15.80 -22.45 4.05
N GLY A 129 -15.83 -22.76 2.75
CA GLY A 129 -16.43 -23.98 2.21
C GLY A 129 -15.80 -25.25 2.79
N GLU A 130 -14.47 -25.34 2.79
CA GLU A 130 -13.72 -26.47 3.38
C GLU A 130 -14.02 -26.65 4.87
N GLN A 131 -14.20 -25.56 5.59
CA GLN A 131 -14.54 -25.57 7.01
C GLN A 131 -16.03 -25.88 7.28
N GLY A 132 -16.84 -26.09 6.23
CA GLY A 132 -18.28 -26.28 6.34
C GLY A 132 -19.05 -25.02 6.76
N LYS A 133 -18.42 -23.84 6.73
CA LYS A 133 -19.00 -22.54 7.10
C LYS A 133 -19.76 -21.92 5.92
N THR A 134 -20.77 -22.64 5.45
CA THR A 134 -21.51 -22.34 4.20
C THR A 134 -22.23 -20.99 4.21
N GLU A 135 -22.77 -20.57 5.35
CA GLU A 135 -23.42 -19.24 5.48
C GLU A 135 -22.44 -18.09 5.28
N GLY A 136 -21.23 -18.19 5.86
CA GLY A 136 -20.18 -17.20 5.69
C GLY A 136 -19.65 -17.16 4.26
N ALA A 137 -19.49 -18.34 3.64
CA ALA A 137 -19.11 -18.44 2.23
C ALA A 137 -20.17 -17.80 1.32
N ALA A 138 -21.46 -18.07 1.57
CA ALA A 138 -22.57 -17.49 0.78
C ALA A 138 -22.69 -15.97 0.93
N THR A 139 -22.47 -15.46 2.15
CA THR A 139 -22.46 -14.01 2.41
C THR A 139 -21.34 -13.33 1.64
N THR A 140 -20.13 -13.88 1.72
CA THR A 140 -18.96 -13.36 1.01
C THR A 140 -19.16 -13.42 -0.50
N ALA A 141 -19.63 -14.55 -1.04
CA ALA A 141 -19.89 -14.71 -2.47
C ALA A 141 -20.96 -13.74 -3.01
N THR A 142 -21.98 -13.44 -2.21
CA THR A 142 -23.03 -12.48 -2.59
C THR A 142 -22.48 -11.07 -2.70
N LEU A 143 -21.65 -10.65 -1.75
CA LEU A 143 -20.95 -9.36 -1.81
C LEU A 143 -19.95 -9.31 -2.96
N ALA A 144 -19.22 -10.40 -3.20
CA ALA A 144 -18.24 -10.46 -4.27
C ALA A 144 -18.87 -10.25 -5.65
N ARG A 145 -20.04 -10.83 -5.90
CA ARG A 145 -20.77 -10.70 -7.16
C ARG A 145 -21.26 -9.27 -7.47
N THR A 146 -21.46 -8.41 -6.47
CA THR A 146 -21.86 -7.02 -6.74
C THR A 146 -20.72 -6.18 -7.29
N LEU A 147 -19.48 -6.50 -6.90
CA LEU A 147 -18.27 -5.80 -7.34
C LEU A 147 -17.59 -6.47 -8.53
N PHE A 148 -17.70 -7.80 -8.64
CA PHE A 148 -17.01 -8.63 -9.62
C PHE A 148 -17.99 -9.58 -10.32
N PRO A 149 -18.99 -9.06 -11.06
CA PRO A 149 -20.05 -9.89 -11.64
C PRO A 149 -19.54 -10.93 -12.65
N ASP A 150 -18.44 -10.62 -13.33
CA ASP A 150 -17.87 -11.44 -14.41
C ASP A 150 -16.65 -12.27 -13.96
N SER A 151 -16.37 -12.35 -12.67
CA SER A 151 -15.21 -13.08 -12.15
C SER A 151 -15.39 -14.60 -12.25
N SER A 152 -14.53 -15.24 -13.04
CA SER A 152 -14.47 -16.70 -13.13
C SER A 152 -13.93 -17.32 -11.83
N ALA A 153 -12.94 -16.69 -11.18
CA ALA A 153 -12.36 -17.18 -9.93
C ALA A 153 -13.40 -17.24 -8.81
N LEU A 154 -14.23 -16.20 -8.67
CA LEU A 154 -15.31 -16.19 -7.68
C LEU A 154 -16.41 -17.21 -8.01
N ALA A 155 -16.70 -17.42 -9.30
CA ALA A 155 -17.64 -18.45 -9.73
C ALA A 155 -17.14 -19.87 -9.41
N GLU A 156 -15.84 -20.13 -9.56
CA GLU A 156 -15.21 -21.41 -9.21
C GLU A 156 -15.18 -21.64 -7.70
N ALA A 157 -14.74 -20.65 -6.92
CA ALA A 157 -14.71 -20.69 -5.47
C ALA A 157 -16.09 -21.03 -4.87
N ARG A 158 -17.14 -20.46 -5.45
CA ARG A 158 -18.53 -20.67 -5.03
C ARG A 158 -19.01 -22.10 -5.30
N LYS A 159 -18.63 -22.68 -6.45
CA LYS A 159 -18.92 -24.09 -6.78
C LYS A 159 -18.18 -25.02 -5.82
N PHE A 160 -16.91 -24.73 -5.55
CA PHE A 160 -16.10 -25.49 -4.61
C PHE A 160 -16.70 -25.49 -3.20
N ALA A 161 -17.19 -24.34 -2.72
CA ALA A 161 -17.89 -24.22 -1.45
C ALA A 161 -19.31 -24.83 -1.43
N GLY A 162 -19.76 -25.47 -2.52
CA GLY A 162 -21.05 -26.16 -2.61
C GLY A 162 -22.26 -25.22 -2.56
N LEU A 163 -22.10 -23.95 -2.94
CA LEU A 163 -23.15 -22.94 -2.84
C LEU A 163 -24.07 -23.00 -4.06
N LYS A 164 -25.40 -22.94 -3.83
CA LYS A 164 -26.43 -22.98 -4.88
C LYS A 164 -26.65 -21.62 -5.54
N ASP A 165 -27.00 -21.62 -6.82
CA ASP A 165 -27.33 -20.43 -7.66
C ASP A 165 -28.47 -19.60 -7.10
#